data_AF-A0A818YAW5-F1
#
_entry.id   AF-A0A818YAW5-F1
#
_cell.length_a   1.000
_cell.length_b   1.000
_cell.length_c   1.000
_cell.angle_alpha   90.00
_cell.angle_beta   90.00
_cell.angle_gamma   90.00
#
_symmetry.space_group_name_H-M   'P 1'
#
loop_
_entity.id
_entity.type
_entity.pdbx_description
1 polymer ?
#
loop_
_entity_poly.entity_id
_entity_poly.type
_entity_poly.pdbx_seq_one_letter_code
_entity_poly.pdbx_strand_id
1 'polypeptide(L)'
;MNRFDKICKIRYFASLYTDTLAFTLFILASLDRLLEAQRSPALRRWGGRVKLAYKLVFACTILCFVISCHRLILYSTSTGHCLAQAGIYAAFDNYFESVVSGICPPIIILMLSYLLVRSVRETIQRQTISTNVEHNKPTPNLTFLRKTDKQLTMMLIWQTFVAIPAFIPYVALLIYSSISANWSKSDEWLAWENIVAETIRLLSYTFFSTQFYVLIISSHGIRKQVLNIFMKRYTIHPTT
;
A
#
# COMPACT_ATOMS: atom_id res chain seq x y z
N MET A 1 15.55 13.50 27.95
CA MET A 1 15.47 12.80 26.66
C MET A 1 16.06 13.69 25.57
N ASN A 2 17.16 13.27 24.96
CA ASN A 2 17.89 14.05 23.94
C ASN A 2 17.00 14.32 22.72
N ARG A 3 17.20 15.47 22.05
CA ARG A 3 16.45 15.84 20.83
C ARG A 3 16.60 14.77 19.74
N PHE A 4 17.80 14.20 19.60
CA PHE A 4 18.09 13.13 18.64
C PHE A 4 17.30 11.84 18.92
N ASP A 5 17.13 11.48 20.20
CA ASP A 5 16.35 10.31 20.61
C ASP A 5 14.86 10.46 20.27
N LYS A 6 14.31 11.67 20.46
CA LYS A 6 12.92 11.99 20.03
C LYS A 6 12.72 11.84 18.52
N ILE A 7 13.64 12.41 17.73
CA ILE A 7 13.56 12.37 16.26
C ILE A 7 13.69 10.93 15.76
N CYS A 8 14.62 10.17 16.35
CA CYS A 8 14.82 8.74 16.10
C CYS A 8 13.51 7.95 16.28
N LYS A 9 12.91 8.04 17.47
CA LYS A 9 11.65 7.37 17.80
C LYS A 9 10.51 7.75 16.86
N ILE A 10 10.32 9.05 16.61
CA ILE A 10 9.25 9.55 15.73
C ILE A 10 9.45 9.05 14.31
N ARG A 11 10.68 9.05 13.78
CA ARG A 11 10.98 8.60 12.41
C ARG A 11 10.61 7.14 12.22
N TYR A 12 11.05 6.25 13.11
CA TYR A 12 10.81 4.81 12.98
C TYR A 12 9.35 4.43 13.27
N PHE A 13 8.70 5.13 14.22
CA PHE A 13 7.26 5.02 14.42
C PHE A 13 6.50 5.45 13.16
N ALA A 14 6.80 6.63 12.62
CA ALA A 14 6.10 7.17 11.46
C ALA A 14 6.25 6.24 10.26
N SER A 15 7.47 5.74 9.99
CA SER A 15 7.72 4.80 8.90
C SER A 15 6.86 3.55 9.03
N LEU A 16 6.92 2.85 10.17
CA LEU A 16 6.16 1.62 10.38
C LEU A 16 4.65 1.88 10.30
N TYR A 17 4.19 2.98 10.89
CA TYR A 17 2.79 3.36 10.91
C TYR A 17 2.27 3.65 9.50
N THR A 18 2.99 4.47 8.72
CA THR A 18 2.59 4.80 7.35
C THR A 18 2.62 3.59 6.44
N ASP A 19 3.63 2.73 6.56
CA ASP A 19 3.76 1.52 5.74
C ASP A 19 2.60 0.55 6.03
N THR A 20 2.38 0.23 7.31
CA THR A 20 1.30 -0.68 7.74
C THR A 20 -0.08 -0.11 7.36
N LEU A 21 -0.28 1.20 7.55
CA LEU A 21 -1.54 1.86 7.18
C LEU A 21 -1.77 1.82 5.66
N ALA A 22 -0.75 2.15 4.86
CA ALA A 22 -0.85 2.13 3.40
C ALA A 22 -1.21 0.74 2.88
N PHE A 23 -0.54 -0.31 3.38
CA PHE A 23 -0.88 -1.69 3.02
C PHE A 23 -2.29 -2.08 3.46
N THR A 24 -2.68 -1.74 4.69
CA THR A 24 -4.01 -2.07 5.21
C THR A 24 -5.10 -1.40 4.38
N LEU A 25 -4.93 -0.13 4.03
CA LEU A 25 -5.87 0.60 3.17
C LEU A 25 -5.91 0.00 1.76
N PHE A 26 -4.77 -0.41 1.21
CA PHE A 26 -4.71 -1.06 -0.08
C PHE A 26 -5.44 -2.42 -0.09
N ILE A 27 -5.25 -3.22 0.96
CA ILE A 27 -5.95 -4.50 1.16
C ILE A 27 -7.46 -4.26 1.29
N LEU A 28 -7.89 -3.28 2.09
CA LEU A 28 -9.30 -2.92 2.24
C LEU A 28 -9.91 -2.45 0.91
N ALA A 29 -9.21 -1.63 0.14
CA ALA A 29 -9.65 -1.19 -1.18
C ALA A 29 -9.78 -2.38 -2.14
N SER A 30 -8.84 -3.31 -2.10
CA SER A 30 -8.84 -4.51 -2.95
C SER A 30 -9.99 -5.46 -2.57
N LEU A 31 -10.25 -5.63 -1.27
CA LEU A 31 -11.39 -6.40 -0.76
C LEU A 31 -12.72 -5.78 -1.15
N ASP A 32 -12.87 -4.46 -0.99
CA ASP A 32 -14.07 -3.73 -1.39
C ASP A 32 -14.41 -3.97 -2.87
N ARG A 33 -13.42 -3.82 -3.75
CA ARG A 33 -13.57 -4.11 -5.18
C ARG A 33 -13.87 -5.59 -5.46
N LEU A 34 -13.23 -6.51 -4.74
CA LEU A 34 -13.49 -7.94 -4.90
C LEU A 34 -14.93 -8.30 -4.52
N LEU A 35 -15.46 -7.74 -3.43
CA LEU A 35 -16.83 -7.94 -2.96
C LEU A 35 -17.85 -7.38 -3.93
N GLU A 36 -17.55 -6.22 -4.53
CA GLU A 36 -18.39 -5.62 -5.55
C GLU A 36 -18.44 -6.48 -6.83
N ALA A 37 -17.33 -7.14 -7.18
CA ALA A 37 -17.25 -8.07 -8.30
C ALA A 37 -17.90 -9.45 -8.05
N GLN A 38 -18.31 -9.76 -6.81
CA GLN A 38 -18.93 -11.05 -6.50
C GLN A 38 -20.34 -11.19 -7.09
N ARG A 39 -20.71 -12.44 -7.44
CA ARG A 39 -22.05 -12.77 -7.98
C ARG A 39 -23.16 -12.66 -6.93
N SER A 40 -22.84 -12.92 -5.66
CA SER A 40 -23.83 -12.94 -4.59
C SER A 40 -24.32 -11.53 -4.26
N PRO A 41 -25.63 -11.25 -4.34
CA PRO A 41 -26.18 -9.93 -4.04
C PRO A 41 -25.99 -9.55 -2.57
N ALA A 42 -25.87 -10.52 -1.66
CA ALA A 42 -25.58 -10.27 -0.25
C ALA A 42 -24.16 -9.74 -0.04
N LEU A 43 -23.16 -10.34 -0.70
CA LEU A 43 -21.76 -9.91 -0.63
C LEU A 43 -21.55 -8.55 -1.31
N ARG A 44 -22.18 -8.34 -2.47
CA ARG A 44 -22.14 -7.04 -3.16
C ARG A 44 -22.75 -5.92 -2.32
N ARG A 45 -23.87 -6.19 -1.63
CA ARG A 45 -24.50 -5.24 -0.70
C ARG A 45 -23.62 -4.96 0.51
N TRP A 46 -22.71 -5.85 0.88
CA TRP A 46 -21.77 -5.62 1.98
C TRP A 46 -20.68 -4.63 1.59
N GLY A 47 -20.05 -4.80 0.41
CA GLY A 47 -19.06 -3.86 -0.14
C GLY A 47 -19.63 -2.45 -0.34
N GLY A 48 -20.87 -2.33 -0.84
CA GLY A 48 -21.51 -1.03 -1.06
C GLY A 48 -21.87 -0.20 0.19
N ARG A 49 -21.57 -0.68 1.41
CA ARG A 49 -21.90 0.04 2.67
C ARG A 49 -20.81 1.05 3.03
N VAL A 50 -20.94 2.28 2.53
CA VAL A 50 -20.04 3.39 2.83
C VAL A 50 -19.82 3.60 4.34
N LYS A 51 -20.89 3.50 5.16
CA LYS A 51 -20.77 3.61 6.63
C LYS A 51 -19.90 2.53 7.26
N LEU A 52 -19.92 1.32 6.69
CA LEU A 52 -19.07 0.22 7.15
C LEU A 52 -17.62 0.46 6.72
N ALA A 53 -17.39 0.91 5.48
CA ALA A 53 -16.06 1.26 5.00
C ALA A 53 -15.38 2.30 5.91
N TYR A 54 -16.08 3.37 6.29
CA TYR A 54 -15.53 4.36 7.24
C TYR A 54 -15.20 3.76 8.61
N LYS A 55 -16.06 2.88 9.15
CA LYS A 55 -15.81 2.20 10.43
C LYS A 55 -14.58 1.29 10.35
N LEU A 56 -14.44 0.53 9.26
CA LEU A 56 -13.29 -0.36 9.03
C LEU A 56 -12.00 0.44 8.87
N VAL A 57 -12.00 1.49 8.05
CA VAL A 57 -10.84 2.38 7.90
C VAL A 57 -10.43 2.96 9.25
N PHE A 58 -11.37 3.50 10.02
CA PHE A 58 -11.09 4.08 11.34
C PHE A 58 -10.52 3.03 12.32
N ALA A 59 -11.14 1.85 12.41
CA ALA A 59 -10.68 0.77 13.27
C ALA A 59 -9.27 0.29 12.87
N CYS A 60 -9.02 0.11 11.57
CA CYS A 60 -7.70 -0.26 11.05
C CYS A 60 -6.64 0.81 11.32
N THR A 61 -6.97 2.09 11.20
CA THR A 61 -6.07 3.20 11.53
C THR A 61 -5.65 3.16 13.00
N ILE A 62 -6.59 2.95 13.92
CA ILE A 62 -6.28 2.80 15.36
C ILE A 62 -5.41 1.56 15.59
N LEU A 63 -5.76 0.43 14.96
CA LEU A 63 -4.99 -0.80 15.11
C LEU A 63 -3.54 -0.63 14.63
N CYS A 64 -3.34 -0.02 13.45
CA CYS A 64 -2.01 0.28 12.93
C CYS A 64 -1.24 1.20 13.89
N PHE A 65 -1.89 2.21 14.46
CA PHE A 65 -1.27 3.11 15.44
C PHE A 65 -0.77 2.35 16.66
N VAL A 66 -1.64 1.55 17.29
CA VAL A 66 -1.31 0.74 18.48
C VAL A 66 -0.18 -0.23 18.19
N ILE A 67 -0.24 -0.92 17.04
CA ILE A 67 0.80 -1.84 16.61
C ILE A 67 2.15 -1.12 16.47
N SER A 68 2.18 0.09 15.90
CA SER A 68 3.43 0.84 15.70
C SER A 68 3.98 1.49 16.97
N CYS A 69 3.16 1.67 18.03
CA CYS A 69 3.55 2.39 19.24
C CYS A 69 4.80 1.84 19.95
N HIS A 70 5.07 0.53 19.85
CA HIS A 70 6.24 -0.08 20.50
C HIS A 70 7.57 0.60 20.10
N ARG A 71 7.70 1.06 18.85
CA ARG A 71 8.89 1.78 18.35
C ARG A 71 9.11 3.15 19.00
N LEU A 72 8.06 3.80 19.52
CA LEU A 72 8.20 5.06 20.26
C LEU A 72 8.90 4.87 21.62
N ILE A 73 8.80 3.66 22.18
CA ILE A 73 9.29 3.36 23.53
C ILE A 73 10.68 2.72 23.44
N LEU A 74 10.86 1.76 22.53
CA LEU A 74 11.96 0.79 22.55
C LEU A 74 13.09 1.09 21.54
N TYR A 75 13.01 2.19 20.79
CA TYR A 75 14.15 2.71 20.02
C TYR A 75 14.99 3.65 20.88
N SER A 76 16.31 3.67 20.67
CA SER A 76 17.19 4.62 21.34
C SER A 76 18.42 4.98 20.51
N THR A 77 19.04 6.11 20.85
CA THR A 77 20.32 6.57 20.30
C THR A 77 21.51 6.32 21.23
N SER A 78 21.40 5.39 22.18
CA SER A 78 22.42 5.16 23.22
C SER A 78 23.79 4.72 22.66
N THR A 79 23.82 4.09 21.49
CA THR A 79 25.04 3.60 20.82
C THR A 79 25.60 4.58 19.77
N GLY A 80 25.10 5.82 19.74
CA GLY A 80 25.42 6.80 18.69
C GLY A 80 24.63 6.59 17.39
N HIS A 81 23.96 5.44 17.25
CA HIS A 81 23.07 5.12 16.14
C HIS A 81 21.62 4.97 16.62
N CYS A 82 20.66 5.31 15.76
CA CYS A 82 19.24 5.13 16.06
C CYS A 82 18.83 3.69 15.74
N LEU A 83 18.76 2.86 16.78
CA LEU A 83 18.52 1.43 16.67
C LEU A 83 17.46 0.98 17.67
N ALA A 84 16.87 -0.19 17.40
CA ALA A 84 16.10 -0.93 18.39
C ALA A 84 16.96 -1.24 19.61
N GLN A 85 16.37 -1.24 20.81
CA GLN A 85 17.05 -1.64 22.04
C GLN A 85 17.70 -3.02 21.86
N ALA A 86 18.99 -3.11 22.19
CA ALA A 86 19.77 -4.32 22.03
C ALA A 86 19.19 -5.52 22.82
N GLY A 87 19.47 -6.72 22.35
CA GLY A 87 18.98 -7.97 22.93
C GLY A 87 17.75 -8.51 22.20
N ILE A 88 16.82 -9.10 22.97
CA ILE A 88 15.65 -9.82 22.43
C ILE A 88 14.75 -8.91 21.60
N TYR A 89 14.64 -7.63 21.97
CA TYR A 89 13.79 -6.68 21.26
C TYR A 89 14.26 -6.41 19.83
N ALA A 90 15.57 -6.28 19.59
CA ALA A 90 16.10 -6.08 18.24
C ALA A 90 15.77 -7.26 17.31
N ALA A 91 15.85 -8.49 17.81
CA ALA A 91 15.43 -9.68 17.06
C ALA A 91 13.92 -9.66 16.80
N PHE A 92 13.11 -9.38 17.84
CA PHE A 92 11.66 -9.26 17.70
C PHE A 92 11.26 -8.22 16.66
N ASP A 93 11.83 -7.02 16.70
CA ASP A 93 11.49 -5.92 15.78
C ASP A 93 11.83 -6.28 14.33
N ASN A 94 13.00 -6.90 14.09
CA ASN A 94 13.37 -7.39 12.76
C ASN A 94 12.41 -8.47 12.23
N TYR A 95 12.04 -9.46 13.04
CA TYR A 95 11.07 -10.49 12.64
C TYR A 95 9.67 -9.89 12.43
N PHE A 96 9.27 -8.99 13.33
CA PHE A 96 7.99 -8.31 13.26
C PHE A 96 7.87 -7.50 11.97
N GLU A 97 8.87 -6.67 11.64
CA GLU A 97 8.91 -5.90 10.40
C GLU A 97 8.96 -6.79 9.16
N SER A 98 9.72 -7.89 9.22
CA SER A 98 9.79 -8.88 8.13
C SER A 98 8.42 -9.50 7.83
N VAL A 99 7.65 -9.85 8.86
CA VAL A 99 6.34 -10.49 8.68
C VAL A 99 5.28 -9.45 8.32
N VAL A 100 5.18 -8.37 9.10
CA VAL A 100 4.08 -7.41 9.04
C VAL A 100 4.21 -6.44 7.87
N SER A 101 5.43 -6.00 7.55
CA SER A 101 5.66 -5.10 6.41
C SER A 101 6.17 -5.86 5.18
N GLY A 102 6.93 -6.93 5.40
CA GLY A 102 7.62 -7.64 4.34
C GLY A 102 6.81 -8.75 3.66
N ILE A 103 6.39 -9.77 4.40
CA ILE A 103 5.88 -11.02 3.82
C ILE A 103 4.35 -10.99 3.68
N CYS A 104 3.64 -10.66 4.77
CA CYS A 104 2.18 -10.75 4.78
C CYS A 104 1.50 -9.80 3.78
N PRO A 105 1.84 -8.50 3.71
CA PRO A 105 1.14 -7.59 2.82
C PRO A 105 1.28 -7.97 1.34
N PRO A 106 2.49 -8.25 0.80
CA PRO A 106 2.62 -8.65 -0.60
C PRO A 106 1.88 -9.94 -0.93
N ILE A 107 1.89 -10.96 -0.05
CA ILE A 107 1.14 -12.20 -0.28
C ILE A 107 -0.36 -11.92 -0.35
N ILE A 108 -0.91 -11.18 0.62
CA ILE A 108 -2.34 -10.84 0.66
C ILE A 108 -2.70 -10.01 -0.59
N ILE A 109 -1.88 -9.03 -0.96
CA ILE A 109 -2.09 -8.19 -2.14
C ILE A 109 -2.08 -9.03 -3.41
N LEU A 110 -1.10 -9.92 -3.60
CA LEU A 110 -1.03 -10.81 -4.76
C LEU A 110 -2.25 -11.73 -4.85
N MET A 111 -2.68 -12.31 -3.73
CA MET A 111 -3.88 -13.15 -3.67
C MET A 111 -5.13 -12.35 -4.04
N LEU A 112 -5.32 -11.17 -3.44
CA LEU A 112 -6.48 -10.32 -3.71
C LEU A 112 -6.49 -9.81 -5.15
N SER A 113 -5.34 -9.40 -5.69
CA SER A 113 -5.21 -8.96 -7.07
C SER A 113 -5.51 -10.09 -8.05
N TYR A 114 -5.04 -11.31 -7.78
CA TYR A 114 -5.39 -12.49 -8.58
C TYR A 114 -6.91 -12.76 -8.56
N LEU A 115 -7.53 -12.78 -7.37
CA LEU A 115 -8.96 -13.00 -7.22
C LEU A 115 -9.80 -11.89 -7.88
N LEU A 116 -9.33 -10.65 -7.81
CA LEU A 116 -9.96 -9.49 -8.44
C LEU A 116 -9.92 -9.63 -9.97
N VAL A 117 -8.77 -9.95 -10.56
CA VAL A 117 -8.62 -10.18 -12.00
C VAL A 117 -9.54 -11.31 -12.47
N ARG A 118 -9.61 -12.41 -11.72
CA ARG A 118 -10.51 -13.52 -12.03
C ARG A 118 -11.98 -13.09 -12.00
N SER A 119 -12.41 -12.42 -10.92
CA SER A 119 -13.79 -11.98 -10.74
C SER A 119 -14.23 -10.97 -11.80
N VAL A 120 -13.31 -10.08 -12.21
CA VAL A 120 -13.54 -9.11 -13.29
C VAL A 120 -13.69 -9.81 -14.65
N ARG A 121 -12.83 -10.80 -14.96
CA ARG A 121 -12.94 -11.60 -16.19
C ARG A 121 -14.29 -12.33 -16.26
N GLU A 122 -14.71 -12.97 -15.17
CA GLU A 122 -16.00 -13.65 -15.08
C GLU A 122 -17.17 -12.68 -15.28
N THR A 123 -17.07 -11.47 -14.73
CA THR A 123 -18.11 -10.43 -14.89
C THR A 123 -18.20 -9.95 -16.35
N ILE A 124 -17.06 -9.74 -17.01
CA ILE A 124 -17.01 -9.34 -18.43
C ILE A 124 -17.61 -10.43 -19.32
N GLN A 125 -17.21 -11.69 -19.12
CA GLN A 125 -17.71 -12.83 -19.92
C GLN A 125 -19.24 -13.01 -19.81
N ARG A 126 -19.81 -12.82 -18.61
CA ARG A 126 -21.27 -12.89 -18.41
C ARG A 126 -21.98 -11.74 -19.13
N GLN A 127 -21.42 -10.53 -19.06
CA GLN A 127 -22.01 -9.36 -19.70
C GLN A 127 -22.02 -9.49 -21.23
N THR A 128 -20.98 -10.07 -21.84
CA THR A 128 -20.95 -10.32 -23.29
C THR A 128 -21.99 -11.36 -23.74
N ILE A 129 -22.39 -12.28 -22.88
CA ILE A 129 -23.43 -13.29 -23.18
C ILE A 129 -24.84 -12.68 -23.06
N SER A 130 -25.11 -11.88 -22.02
CA SER A 130 -26.44 -11.24 -21.84
C SER A 130 -26.74 -10.14 -22.86
N THR A 131 -25.73 -9.49 -23.46
CA THR A 131 -25.96 -8.44 -24.48
C THR A 131 -26.51 -8.96 -25.81
N ASN A 132 -26.47 -10.27 -26.07
CA ASN A 132 -27.11 -10.84 -27.26
C ASN A 132 -28.63 -11.06 -27.11
N VAL A 133 -29.22 -10.79 -25.93
CA VAL A 133 -30.61 -11.16 -25.63
C VAL A 133 -31.55 -9.97 -25.39
N GLU A 134 -31.08 -8.75 -25.09
CA GLU A 134 -32.00 -7.62 -24.85
C GLU A 134 -31.48 -6.26 -25.33
N HIS A 135 -32.24 -5.66 -26.23
CA HIS A 135 -31.99 -4.38 -26.91
C HIS A 135 -32.25 -3.14 -26.01
N ASN A 136 -32.10 -3.27 -24.69
CA ASN A 136 -32.39 -2.18 -23.75
C ASN A 136 -31.18 -1.26 -23.58
N LYS A 137 -31.33 0.00 -24.01
CA LYS A 137 -30.29 1.05 -23.94
C LYS A 137 -29.74 1.15 -22.50
N PRO A 138 -28.41 1.04 -22.30
CA PRO A 138 -27.83 1.19 -20.97
C PRO A 138 -28.03 2.62 -20.47
N THR A 139 -28.66 2.77 -19.31
CA THR A 139 -28.80 4.06 -18.61
C THR A 139 -27.41 4.72 -18.41
N PRO A 140 -27.27 6.04 -18.64
CA PRO A 140 -25.98 6.74 -18.62
C PRO A 140 -25.24 6.65 -17.27
N ASN A 141 -25.96 6.53 -16.16
CA ASN A 141 -25.37 6.38 -14.84
C ASN A 141 -24.63 5.04 -14.65
N LEU A 142 -25.13 3.97 -15.28
CA LEU A 142 -24.53 2.63 -15.19
C LEU A 142 -23.21 2.54 -15.97
N THR A 143 -23.11 3.24 -17.10
CA THR A 143 -21.88 3.27 -17.90
C THR A 143 -20.79 4.12 -17.25
N PHE A 144 -21.15 5.18 -16.52
CA PHE A 144 -20.22 5.98 -15.72
C PHE A 144 -19.64 5.18 -14.54
N LEU A 145 -20.49 4.55 -13.72
CA LEU A 145 -20.05 3.71 -12.59
C LEU A 145 -19.09 2.60 -13.06
N ARG A 146 -19.45 1.90 -14.15
CA ARG A 146 -18.61 0.84 -14.73
C ARG A 146 -17.26 1.34 -15.24
N LYS A 147 -17.18 2.58 -15.73
CA LYS A 147 -15.90 3.20 -16.14
C LYS A 147 -15.02 3.50 -14.93
N THR A 148 -15.62 4.02 -13.85
CA THR A 148 -14.91 4.29 -12.59
C THR A 148 -14.37 3.00 -11.96
N ASP A 149 -15.18 1.94 -11.92
CA ASP A 149 -14.76 0.65 -11.34
C ASP A 149 -13.62 0.00 -12.12
N LYS A 150 -13.65 0.10 -13.45
CA LYS A 150 -12.55 -0.38 -14.31
C LYS A 150 -11.26 0.41 -14.06
N GLN A 151 -11.35 1.73 -13.85
CA GLN A 151 -10.19 2.57 -13.56
C GLN A 151 -9.57 2.24 -12.20
N LEU A 152 -10.40 2.06 -11.18
CA LEU A 152 -9.95 1.68 -9.83
C LEU A 152 -9.33 0.28 -9.82
N THR A 153 -9.91 -0.67 -10.55
CA THR A 153 -9.35 -2.02 -10.70
C THR A 153 -8.00 -1.99 -11.41
N MET A 154 -7.87 -1.23 -12.50
CA MET A 154 -6.59 -1.08 -13.21
C MET A 154 -5.51 -0.43 -12.35
N MET A 155 -5.88 0.55 -11.52
CA MET A 155 -4.96 1.16 -10.56
C MET A 155 -4.39 0.11 -9.59
N LEU A 156 -5.24 -0.75 -9.01
CA LEU A 156 -4.79 -1.80 -8.07
C LEU A 156 -3.86 -2.81 -8.76
N ILE A 157 -4.14 -3.16 -10.02
CA ILE A 157 -3.27 -4.05 -10.81
C ILE A 157 -1.90 -3.41 -11.03
N TRP A 158 -1.85 -2.15 -11.48
CA TRP A 158 -0.58 -1.44 -11.67
C TRP A 158 0.21 -1.29 -10.37
N GLN A 159 -0.47 -0.95 -9.28
CA GLN A 159 0.16 -0.84 -7.97
C GLN A 159 0.75 -2.19 -7.53
N THR A 160 0.10 -3.31 -7.85
CA THR A 160 0.64 -4.67 -7.59
C THR A 160 1.90 -4.94 -8.40
N PHE A 161 1.95 -4.53 -9.67
CA PHE A 161 3.16 -4.67 -10.50
C PHE A 161 4.34 -3.85 -9.96
N VAL A 162 4.10 -2.69 -9.36
CA VAL A 162 5.14 -1.90 -8.71
C VAL A 162 5.55 -2.49 -7.36
N ALA A 163 4.62 -3.10 -6.62
CA ALA A 163 4.88 -3.70 -5.31
C ALA A 163 5.92 -4.83 -5.38
N ILE A 164 5.83 -5.69 -6.39
CA ILE A 164 6.68 -6.88 -6.55
C ILE A 164 8.18 -6.53 -6.53
N PRO A 165 8.71 -5.67 -7.44
CA PRO A 165 10.13 -5.32 -7.44
C PRO A 165 10.52 -4.43 -6.26
N ALA A 166 9.58 -3.72 -5.63
CA ALA A 166 9.85 -2.86 -4.48
C ALA A 166 10.03 -3.66 -3.18
N PHE A 167 9.20 -4.67 -2.94
CA PHE A 167 9.18 -5.37 -1.65
C PHE A 167 9.93 -6.70 -1.62
N ILE A 168 10.05 -7.43 -2.74
CA ILE A 168 10.80 -8.69 -2.76
C ILE A 168 12.27 -8.49 -2.31
N PRO A 169 13.03 -7.51 -2.83
CA PRO A 169 14.40 -7.28 -2.38
C PRO A 169 14.48 -6.85 -0.92
N TYR A 170 13.50 -6.08 -0.45
CA TYR A 170 13.42 -5.62 0.93
C TYR A 170 13.20 -6.77 1.92
N VAL A 171 12.29 -7.70 1.59
CA VAL A 171 12.08 -8.91 2.41
C VAL A 171 13.33 -9.78 2.43
N ALA A 172 13.95 -10.01 1.27
CA ALA A 172 15.16 -10.80 1.18
C ALA A 172 16.29 -10.21 2.04
N LEU A 173 16.42 -8.87 2.04
CA LEU A 173 17.37 -8.15 2.89
C LEU A 173 17.09 -8.34 4.39
N LEU A 174 15.83 -8.24 4.84
CA LEU A 174 15.49 -8.41 6.26
C LEU A 174 15.77 -9.84 6.75
N ILE A 175 15.43 -10.84 5.93
CA ILE A 175 15.74 -12.25 6.22
C ILE A 175 17.27 -12.45 6.27
N TYR A 176 17.98 -11.91 5.29
CA TYR A 176 19.45 -11.98 5.24
C TYR A 176 20.08 -11.32 6.47
N SER A 177 19.63 -10.14 6.87
CA SER A 177 20.11 -9.44 8.06
C SER A 177 19.84 -10.23 9.35
N SER A 178 18.67 -10.88 9.44
CA SER A 178 18.31 -11.71 10.60
C SER A 178 19.18 -12.97 10.71
N ILE A 179 19.45 -13.65 9.59
CA ILE A 179 20.29 -14.86 9.56
C ILE A 179 21.76 -14.53 9.82
N SER A 180 22.25 -13.45 9.21
CA SER A 180 23.66 -13.06 9.26
C SER A 180 24.03 -12.22 10.49
N ALA A 181 23.10 -12.02 11.43
CA ALA A 181 23.29 -11.20 12.64
C ALA A 181 24.44 -11.72 13.54
N ASN A 182 24.68 -13.03 13.57
CA ASN A 182 25.72 -13.66 14.40
C ASN A 182 27.00 -14.00 13.61
N TRP A 183 27.10 -13.59 12.35
CA TRP A 183 28.25 -13.91 11.51
C TRP A 183 29.35 -12.88 11.71
N SER A 184 30.60 -13.32 11.86
CA SER A 184 31.76 -12.43 11.86
C SER A 184 32.00 -11.91 10.44
N LYS A 185 31.86 -10.61 10.23
CA LYS A 185 32.02 -9.96 8.92
C LYS A 185 33.19 -8.97 8.99
N SER A 186 33.91 -8.81 7.88
CA SER A 186 34.91 -7.75 7.76
C SER A 186 34.25 -6.37 7.63
N ASP A 187 34.96 -5.32 8.02
CA ASP A 187 34.45 -3.94 7.94
C ASP A 187 34.11 -3.54 6.50
N GLU A 188 34.90 -3.99 5.52
CA GLU A 188 34.65 -3.75 4.09
C GLU A 188 33.34 -4.41 3.62
N TRP A 189 33.09 -5.63 4.08
CA TRP A 189 31.87 -6.36 3.75
C TRP A 189 30.64 -5.67 4.36
N LEU A 190 30.76 -5.23 5.61
CA LEU A 190 29.70 -4.48 6.30
C LEU A 190 29.38 -3.14 5.61
N ALA A 191 30.40 -2.47 5.06
CA ALA A 191 30.21 -1.24 4.29
C ALA A 191 29.37 -1.49 3.02
N TRP A 192 29.69 -2.55 2.26
CA TRP A 192 28.90 -2.95 1.08
C TRP A 192 27.47 -3.36 1.43
N GLU A 193 27.29 -4.14 2.49
CA GLU A 193 25.95 -4.51 2.98
C GLU A 193 25.10 -3.29 3.31
N ASN A 194 25.68 -2.26 3.94
CA ASN A 194 24.96 -1.03 4.25
C ASN A 194 24.55 -0.27 2.98
N ILE A 195 25.42 -0.17 1.98
CA ILE A 195 25.10 0.47 0.69
C ILE A 195 23.95 -0.26 -0.01
N VAL A 196 24.02 -1.59 -0.06
CA VAL A 196 22.96 -2.44 -0.65
C VAL A 196 21.67 -2.29 0.13
N ALA A 197 21.73 -2.29 1.46
CA ALA A 197 20.57 -2.13 2.33
C ALA A 197 19.86 -0.79 2.13
N GLU A 198 20.62 0.31 2.07
CA GLU A 198 20.06 1.64 1.79
C GLU A 198 19.47 1.73 0.39
N THR A 199 20.12 1.12 -0.62
CA THR A 199 19.62 1.08 -1.99
C THR A 199 18.28 0.34 -2.09
N ILE A 200 18.18 -0.81 -1.43
CA ILE A 200 16.96 -1.60 -1.37
C ILE A 200 15.85 -0.84 -0.60
N ARG A 201 16.20 -0.15 0.49
CA ARG A 201 15.24 0.67 1.24
C ARG A 201 14.74 1.87 0.43
N LEU A 202 15.62 2.48 -0.38
CA LEU A 202 15.21 3.53 -1.31
C LEU A 202 14.26 2.99 -2.37
N LEU A 203 14.52 1.78 -2.89
CA LEU A 203 13.65 1.10 -3.83
C LEU A 203 12.28 0.80 -3.23
N SER A 204 12.18 0.39 -1.96
CA SER A 204 10.87 0.14 -1.33
C SER A 204 10.02 1.42 -1.23
N TYR A 205 10.63 2.60 -1.02
CA TYR A 205 9.90 3.86 -1.02
C TYR A 205 9.32 4.26 -2.38
N THR A 206 9.82 3.69 -3.49
CA THR A 206 9.23 3.94 -4.82
C THR A 206 7.79 3.46 -4.92
N PHE A 207 7.40 2.44 -4.15
CA PHE A 207 6.01 1.98 -4.10
C PHE A 207 5.05 3.08 -3.59
N PHE A 208 5.46 3.83 -2.57
CA PHE A 208 4.63 4.90 -2.01
C PHE A 208 4.61 6.13 -2.91
N SER A 209 5.75 6.49 -3.52
CA SER A 209 5.81 7.65 -4.41
C SER A 209 5.07 7.44 -5.73
N THR A 210 5.06 6.21 -6.25
CA THR A 210 4.38 5.84 -7.50
C THR A 210 2.86 5.86 -7.39
N GLN A 211 2.29 5.71 -6.19
CA GLN A 211 0.83 5.60 -6.00
C GLN A 211 0.07 6.81 -6.59
N PHE A 212 0.61 8.02 -6.41
CA PHE A 212 0.06 9.23 -7.00
C PHE A 212 0.08 9.22 -8.54
N TYR A 213 1.19 8.77 -9.14
CA TYR A 213 1.33 8.70 -10.60
C TYR A 213 0.43 7.62 -11.19
N VAL A 214 0.32 6.47 -10.53
CA VAL A 214 -0.56 5.37 -10.93
C VAL A 214 -2.03 5.82 -10.89
N LEU A 215 -2.43 6.60 -9.88
CA LEU A 215 -3.76 7.23 -9.79
C LEU A 215 -4.06 8.13 -10.99
N ILE A 216 -3.12 9.02 -11.33
CA ILE A 216 -3.27 9.94 -12.46
C ILE A 216 -3.37 9.18 -13.78
N ILE A 217 -2.47 8.22 -14.04
CA ILE A 217 -2.46 7.47 -15.30
C ILE A 217 -3.76 6.66 -15.44
N SER A 218 -4.19 6.00 -14.37
CA SER A 218 -5.31 5.05 -14.40
C SER A 218 -6.67 5.72 -14.52
N SER A 219 -6.88 6.92 -13.95
CA SER A 219 -8.19 7.59 -13.97
C SER A 219 -8.23 8.81 -14.88
N HIS A 220 -9.05 8.73 -15.94
CA HIS A 220 -9.37 9.88 -16.78
C HIS A 220 -10.18 10.95 -16.01
N GLY A 221 -10.99 10.54 -15.03
CA GLY A 221 -11.77 11.45 -14.18
C GLY A 221 -10.86 12.30 -13.31
N ILE A 222 -9.89 11.66 -12.64
CA ILE A 222 -8.89 12.35 -11.81
C ILE A 222 -8.03 13.28 -12.67
N ARG A 223 -7.56 12.84 -13.85
CA ARG A 223 -6.83 13.71 -14.80
C ARG A 223 -7.59 14.98 -15.14
N LYS A 224 -8.89 14.86 -15.45
CA LYS A 224 -9.73 16.03 -15.77
C LYS A 224 -9.89 16.96 -14.57
N GLN A 225 -10.06 16.42 -13.36
CA GLN A 225 -10.15 17.24 -12.15
C GLN A 225 -8.84 17.96 -11.83
N VAL A 226 -7.70 17.27 -11.92
CA VAL A 226 -6.37 17.84 -11.70
C VAL A 226 -6.10 18.94 -12.73
N LEU A 227 -6.32 18.66 -14.03
CA LEU A 227 -6.19 19.68 -15.09
C LEU A 227 -7.11 20.87 -14.85
N ASN A 228 -8.36 20.65 -14.41
CA ASN A 228 -9.26 21.74 -14.08
C ASN A 228 -8.76 22.60 -12.90
N ILE A 229 -8.13 22.00 -11.87
CA ILE A 229 -7.55 22.76 -10.76
C ILE A 229 -6.38 23.63 -11.25
N PHE A 230 -5.51 23.08 -12.10
CA PHE A 230 -4.38 23.84 -12.68
C PHE A 230 -4.85 24.93 -13.65
N MET A 231 -5.79 24.62 -14.54
CA MET A 231 -6.33 25.58 -15.52
C MET A 231 -7.16 26.68 -14.85
N LYS A 232 -7.93 26.37 -13.80
CA LYS A 232 -8.71 27.36 -13.04
C LYS A 232 -7.82 28.28 -12.19
N ARG A 233 -6.63 27.82 -11.78
CA ARG A 233 -5.58 28.69 -11.21
C ARG A 233 -4.95 29.61 -12.26
N TYR A 234 -4.81 29.15 -13.50
CA TYR A 234 -4.28 29.96 -14.59
C TYR A 234 -5.23 31.10 -15.02
N THR A 235 -6.54 30.96 -14.79
CA THR A 235 -7.54 31.99 -15.12
C THR A 235 -7.69 33.09 -14.06
N ILE A 236 -7.16 32.91 -12.84
CA ILE A 236 -7.28 33.87 -11.73
C ILE A 236 -6.05 34.78 -11.62
N HIS A 237 -4.97 34.50 -12.36
CA HIS A 237 -3.87 35.45 -12.57
C HIS A 237 -3.73 35.83 -14.06
N PRO A 238 -4.65 36.65 -14.61
CA PRO A 238 -4.23 37.58 -15.63
C PRO A 238 -3.37 38.65 -14.95
N THR A 239 -2.08 38.60 -15.22
CA THR A 239 -1.12 39.69 -14.94
C THR A 239 -1.66 41.00 -15.51
N THR A 240 -2.06 41.91 -14.62
CA THR A 240 -1.95 43.36 -14.82
C THR A 240 -0.62 43.81 -14.26
#